data_AF-A0A7W2DUH6-F1
#
_entry.id   AF-A0A7W2DUH6-F1
#
_cell.length_a   1.000
_cell.length_b   1.000
_cell.length_c   1.000
_cell.angle_alpha   90.00
_cell.angle_beta   90.00
_cell.angle_gamma   90.00
#
_symmetry.space_group_name_H-M   'P 1'
#
loop_
_entity.id
_entity.type
_entity.pdbx_description
1 polymer ?
#
loop_
_entity_poly.entity_id
_entity_poly.type
_entity_poly.pdbx_seq_one_letter_code
_entity_poly.pdbx_strand_id
1 'polypeptide(L)'
;MGGNGGSGTNAEKRPNELLTSWFVRSGWSKGELARQVNRRARQLGANHISTDTSRVRRWLDGENPREPIPRILSDLFSERFGCVVAVEDLGLRAAHRTPSVSGVDLPWTGPGTVALISEFSRSDLMLARRGFLGTSLGLAAGPSLIEPMQRWLVPGPPAPPREDSAGAASRGRGRLSRPELELLEATTVMFRQWDASCGGGLRRKAVVGQLHEVTDLLQEPQPAATARRLFKVAAELAELAGWMSYDVGLQPTAQKYFVLALHAAKEAGDRPLGSYVLSSMSRQMIHLGRPEDALELVHLAQYGSRDCASPRTQAMLYAMEARAYANMGQPGRCKRAVRMAEDTFADAEDWDEPDPDWIRFFSAAELHGENSHSYRDLAYVAGRSPAYAGLAEPVMREAVDLFAKDGEHQRSYALNLIGLATVHLLQREPEEGVVRARQALEVARKVRSERVNTRIRKTVDAAVRDFGDLADVVDLTEQLATHLPETAEAV
;
A
#
# COMPACT_ATOMS: atom_id res chain seq x y z
N MET A 1 -1.50 46.43 -43.69
CA MET A 1 -2.73 45.59 -43.62
C MET A 1 -2.30 44.21 -44.09
N GLY A 2 -2.11 43.17 -43.28
CA GLY A 2 -2.85 42.73 -42.10
C GLY A 2 -3.31 41.31 -42.43
N GLY A 3 -2.71 40.30 -41.81
CA GLY A 3 -3.00 38.90 -42.12
C GLY A 3 -2.20 37.92 -41.26
N ASN A 4 -2.44 37.98 -39.95
CA ASN A 4 -1.83 37.11 -38.95
C ASN A 4 -2.65 35.80 -38.87
N GLY A 5 -2.13 34.71 -39.45
CA GLY A 5 -2.71 33.37 -39.34
C GLY A 5 -2.17 32.64 -38.11
N GLY A 6 -2.72 32.95 -36.94
CA GLY A 6 -2.44 32.21 -35.70
C GLY A 6 -3.28 30.94 -35.63
N SER A 7 -2.71 29.80 -36.01
CA SER A 7 -3.25 28.48 -35.68
C SER A 7 -3.06 28.23 -34.18
N GLY A 8 -4.11 28.46 -33.39
CA GLY A 8 -4.19 28.00 -32.01
C GLY A 8 -4.14 26.48 -31.98
N THR A 9 -3.03 25.94 -31.48
CA THR A 9 -2.89 24.52 -31.16
C THR A 9 -3.89 24.18 -30.05
N ASN A 10 -4.94 23.44 -30.39
CA ASN A 10 -5.72 22.71 -29.41
C ASN A 10 -4.80 21.66 -28.80
N ALA A 11 -4.18 21.98 -27.67
CA ALA A 11 -3.55 20.99 -26.82
C ALA A 11 -4.63 19.95 -26.48
N GLU A 12 -4.45 18.71 -26.95
CA GLU A 12 -5.35 17.60 -26.67
C GLU A 12 -5.59 17.55 -25.16
N LYS A 13 -6.85 17.74 -24.74
CA LYS A 13 -7.24 17.68 -23.33
C LYS A 13 -7.03 16.26 -22.85
N ARG A 14 -5.94 16.03 -22.12
CA ARG A 14 -5.71 14.78 -21.41
C ARG A 14 -6.61 14.74 -20.17
N PRO A 15 -7.36 13.65 -19.93
CA PRO A 15 -8.10 13.46 -18.70
C PRO A 15 -7.21 13.64 -17.47
N ASN A 16 -7.74 14.23 -16.40
CA ASN A 16 -7.03 14.32 -15.14
C ASN A 16 -7.16 12.99 -14.41
N GLU A 17 -6.25 12.05 -14.71
CA GLU A 17 -6.24 10.70 -14.13
C GLU A 17 -6.09 10.73 -12.60
N LEU A 18 -5.37 11.73 -12.06
CA LEU A 18 -5.19 11.91 -10.62
C LEU A 18 -6.50 12.31 -9.93
N LEU A 19 -7.14 13.40 -10.36
CA LEU A 19 -8.45 13.80 -9.83
C LEU A 19 -9.49 12.70 -10.05
N THR A 20 -9.44 12.02 -11.19
CA THR A 20 -10.36 10.90 -11.50
C THR A 20 -10.18 9.76 -10.51
N SER A 21 -8.94 9.38 -10.23
CA SER A 21 -8.61 8.37 -9.23
C SER A 21 -9.15 8.76 -7.85
N TRP A 22 -8.91 9.99 -7.38
CA TRP A 22 -9.42 10.47 -6.09
C TRP A 22 -10.95 10.58 -6.04
N PHE A 23 -11.57 11.04 -7.12
CA PHE A 23 -13.02 11.16 -7.26
C PHE A 23 -13.72 9.79 -7.23
N VAL A 24 -13.18 8.80 -7.94
CA VAL A 24 -13.69 7.43 -7.92
C VAL A 24 -13.51 6.81 -6.53
N ARG A 25 -12.35 7.01 -5.89
CA ARG A 25 -12.06 6.52 -4.53
C ARG A 25 -12.94 7.15 -3.46
N SER A 26 -13.34 8.41 -3.61
CA SER A 26 -14.10 9.11 -2.57
C SER A 26 -15.50 8.56 -2.46
N GLY A 27 -15.95 7.90 -3.52
CA GLY A 27 -17.31 7.50 -3.72
C GLY A 27 -18.25 8.69 -3.62
N TRP A 28 -17.94 9.76 -4.34
CA TRP A 28 -18.89 10.84 -4.53
C TRP A 28 -19.45 10.78 -5.94
N SER A 29 -20.75 11.00 -6.07
CA SER A 29 -21.30 11.32 -7.38
C SER A 29 -20.82 12.72 -7.79
N LYS A 30 -20.82 13.01 -9.10
CA LYS A 30 -20.45 14.36 -9.58
C LYS A 30 -21.32 15.45 -8.93
N GLY A 31 -22.59 15.13 -8.67
CA GLY A 31 -23.54 16.04 -8.03
C GLY A 31 -23.29 16.20 -6.54
N GLU A 32 -22.80 15.16 -5.87
CA GLU A 32 -22.42 15.23 -4.47
C GLU A 32 -21.14 16.05 -4.27
N LEU A 33 -20.10 15.81 -5.08
CA LEU A 33 -18.89 16.63 -5.05
C LEU A 33 -19.24 18.11 -5.33
N ALA A 34 -20.09 18.39 -6.31
CA ALA A 34 -20.57 19.75 -6.58
C ALA A 34 -21.28 20.38 -5.36
N ARG A 35 -22.16 19.63 -4.68
CA ARG A 35 -22.85 20.09 -3.45
C ARG A 35 -21.86 20.36 -2.32
N GLN A 36 -20.87 19.50 -2.12
CA GLN A 36 -19.84 19.68 -1.08
C GLN A 36 -18.95 20.88 -1.38
N VAL A 37 -18.52 21.07 -2.63
CA VAL A 37 -17.77 22.25 -3.07
C VAL A 37 -18.56 23.53 -2.78
N ASN A 38 -19.85 23.56 -3.14
CA ASN A 38 -20.70 24.72 -2.88
C ASN A 38 -20.90 24.98 -1.37
N ARG A 39 -21.05 23.92 -0.57
CA ARG A 39 -21.18 24.03 0.90
C ARG A 39 -19.91 24.62 1.51
N ARG A 40 -18.73 24.10 1.14
CA ARG A 40 -17.44 24.58 1.63
C ARG A 40 -17.13 26.00 1.12
N ALA A 41 -17.50 26.32 -0.12
CA ALA A 41 -17.39 27.68 -0.66
C ALA A 41 -18.17 28.71 0.16
N ARG A 42 -19.42 28.40 0.55
CA ARG A 42 -20.22 29.27 1.43
C ARG A 42 -19.60 29.44 2.81
N GLN A 43 -19.07 28.37 3.40
CA GLN A 43 -18.36 28.42 4.68
C GLN A 43 -17.12 29.34 4.64
N LEU A 44 -16.46 29.42 3.48
CA LEU A 44 -15.32 30.29 3.22
C LEU A 44 -15.71 31.71 2.78
N GLY A 45 -17.00 32.06 2.77
CA GLY A 45 -17.50 33.37 2.31
C GLY A 45 -17.51 33.56 0.79
N ALA A 46 -17.19 32.53 0.01
CA ALA A 46 -17.16 32.56 -1.45
C ALA A 46 -18.54 32.25 -2.08
N ASN A 47 -19.55 33.05 -1.73
CA ASN A 47 -20.95 32.83 -2.13
C ASN A 47 -21.22 32.93 -3.64
N HIS A 48 -20.28 33.46 -4.42
CA HIS A 48 -20.34 33.57 -5.88
C HIS A 48 -20.03 32.24 -6.60
N ILE A 49 -19.57 31.21 -5.87
CA ILE A 49 -19.24 29.91 -6.46
C ILE A 49 -20.50 29.05 -6.55
N SER A 50 -20.84 28.66 -7.77
CA SER A 50 -21.89 27.68 -8.08
C SER A 50 -21.31 26.61 -8.99
N THR A 51 -21.08 25.43 -8.41
CA THR A 51 -20.58 24.23 -9.07
C THR A 51 -21.74 23.27 -9.32
N ASP A 52 -21.76 22.65 -10.50
CA ASP A 52 -22.70 21.61 -10.91
C ASP A 52 -21.96 20.34 -11.38
N THR A 53 -22.72 19.31 -11.76
CA THR A 53 -22.20 18.04 -12.30
C THR A 53 -21.34 18.25 -13.55
N SER A 54 -21.69 19.23 -14.38
CA SER A 54 -20.99 19.56 -15.63
C SER A 54 -19.61 20.15 -15.36
N ARG A 55 -19.48 21.02 -14.36
CA ARG A 55 -18.19 21.56 -13.91
C ARG A 55 -17.28 20.47 -13.36
N VAL A 56 -17.81 19.59 -12.53
CA VAL A 56 -17.04 18.45 -12.00
C VAL A 56 -16.56 17.55 -13.13
N ARG A 57 -17.41 17.23 -14.11
CA ARG A 57 -17.00 16.49 -15.32
C ARG A 57 -15.86 17.18 -16.04
N ARG A 58 -15.94 18.49 -16.28
CA ARG A 58 -14.87 19.24 -16.94
C ARG A 58 -13.54 19.16 -16.20
N TRP A 59 -13.55 19.18 -14.87
CA TRP A 59 -12.32 19.02 -14.07
C TRP A 59 -11.71 17.63 -14.23
N LEU A 60 -12.54 16.59 -14.25
CA LEU A 60 -12.12 15.21 -14.52
C LEU A 60 -11.55 15.05 -15.94
N ASP A 61 -12.15 15.74 -16.91
CA ASP A 61 -11.71 15.78 -18.31
C ASP A 61 -10.43 16.63 -18.52
N GLY A 62 -9.79 17.12 -17.45
CA GLY A 62 -8.50 17.82 -17.50
C GLY A 62 -8.57 19.34 -17.33
N GLU A 63 -9.74 19.93 -17.08
CA GLU A 63 -9.85 21.38 -16.87
C GLU A 63 -9.39 21.79 -15.47
N ASN A 64 -8.45 22.73 -15.41
CA ASN A 64 -8.01 23.31 -14.14
C ASN A 64 -9.02 24.38 -13.64
N PRO A 65 -9.68 24.18 -12.49
CA PRO A 65 -10.55 25.20 -11.92
C PRO A 65 -9.74 26.36 -11.34
N ARG A 66 -10.35 27.55 -11.32
CA ARG A 66 -9.77 28.75 -10.69
C ARG A 66 -9.93 28.72 -9.17
N GLU A 67 -9.08 29.45 -8.47
CA GLU A 67 -9.22 29.69 -7.02
C GLU A 67 -10.63 30.18 -6.66
N PRO A 68 -11.17 29.76 -5.49
CA PRO A 68 -10.59 28.89 -4.47
C PRO A 68 -10.88 27.38 -4.66
N ILE A 69 -11.42 26.96 -5.81
CA ILE A 69 -11.93 25.58 -6.02
C ILE A 69 -10.86 24.50 -5.85
N PRO A 70 -9.61 24.63 -6.36
CA PRO A 70 -8.58 23.62 -6.12
C PRO A 70 -8.33 23.35 -4.64
N ARG A 71 -8.30 24.40 -3.82
CA ARG A 71 -8.15 24.29 -2.35
C ARG A 71 -9.35 23.61 -1.71
N ILE A 72 -10.57 23.97 -2.13
CA ILE A 72 -11.79 23.33 -1.63
C ILE A 72 -11.79 21.83 -1.95
N LEU A 73 -11.38 21.44 -3.16
CA LEU A 73 -11.29 20.03 -3.53
C LEU A 73 -10.25 19.29 -2.67
N SER A 74 -9.05 19.86 -2.50
CA SER A 74 -8.01 19.32 -1.63
C SER A 74 -8.50 19.10 -0.19
N ASP A 75 -9.19 20.08 0.39
CA ASP A 75 -9.73 19.96 1.75
C ASP A 75 -10.79 18.87 1.85
N LEU A 76 -11.72 18.81 0.90
CA LEU A 76 -12.80 17.83 0.90
C LEU A 76 -12.25 16.41 0.80
N PHE A 77 -11.37 16.14 -0.16
CA PHE A 77 -10.76 14.82 -0.30
C PHE A 77 -9.90 14.47 0.93
N SER A 78 -9.17 15.43 1.49
CA SER A 78 -8.38 15.18 2.71
C SER A 78 -9.25 14.75 3.90
N GLU A 79 -10.38 15.43 4.09
CA GLU A 79 -11.35 15.07 5.13
C GLU A 79 -11.96 13.68 4.89
N ARG A 80 -12.28 13.36 3.62
CA ARG A 80 -12.88 12.08 3.24
C ARG A 80 -11.96 10.89 3.52
N PHE A 81 -10.67 11.02 3.23
CA PHE A 81 -9.72 9.91 3.37
C PHE A 81 -8.96 9.92 4.71
N GLY A 82 -9.13 10.97 5.52
CA GLY A 82 -8.44 11.08 6.80
C GLY A 82 -6.91 11.17 6.68
N CYS A 83 -6.42 11.59 5.52
CA CYS A 83 -5.03 11.87 5.17
C CYS A 83 -5.01 13.11 4.27
N VAL A 84 -3.84 13.67 3.97
CA VAL A 84 -3.79 14.81 3.04
C VAL A 84 -3.88 14.37 1.60
N VAL A 85 -4.68 15.12 0.86
CA VAL A 85 -4.71 15.08 -0.60
C VAL A 85 -4.36 16.49 -1.07
N ALA A 86 -3.11 16.72 -1.47
CA ALA A 86 -2.68 18.04 -1.90
C ALA A 86 -3.34 18.43 -3.23
N VAL A 87 -3.35 19.72 -3.56
CA VAL A 87 -3.90 20.23 -4.83
C VAL A 87 -3.18 19.58 -6.02
N GLU A 88 -1.88 19.35 -5.87
CA GLU A 88 -1.00 18.71 -6.84
C GLU A 88 -1.29 17.21 -6.98
N ASP A 89 -1.65 16.53 -5.88
CA ASP A 89 -2.05 15.11 -5.89
C ASP A 89 -3.39 14.89 -6.59
N LEU A 90 -4.21 15.94 -6.69
CA LEU A 90 -5.41 15.96 -7.54
C LEU A 90 -5.09 16.30 -8.99
N GLY A 91 -3.83 16.49 -9.37
CA GLY A 91 -3.45 16.96 -10.70
C GLY A 91 -3.99 18.37 -11.02
N LEU A 92 -4.31 19.17 -9.99
CA LEU A 92 -4.81 20.53 -10.15
C LEU A 92 -3.64 21.52 -10.00
N ARG A 93 -3.56 22.48 -10.93
CA ARG A 93 -2.42 23.38 -11.24
C ARG A 93 -1.26 22.71 -11.98
N ALA A 94 -0.68 23.43 -12.95
CA ALA A 94 0.63 23.10 -13.48
C ALA A 94 1.67 23.44 -12.41
N ALA A 95 2.30 22.42 -11.83
CA ALA A 95 3.42 22.61 -10.96
C ALA A 95 4.51 23.36 -11.73
N HIS A 96 4.84 24.58 -11.31
CA HIS A 96 6.24 24.97 -11.27
C HIS A 96 6.90 23.89 -10.40
N ARG A 97 7.46 22.85 -11.03
CA ARG A 97 8.33 21.91 -10.35
C ARG A 97 9.60 22.69 -10.03
N THR A 98 9.57 23.45 -8.94
CA THR A 98 10.81 23.71 -8.22
C THR A 98 11.38 22.32 -7.90
N PRO A 99 12.63 22.01 -8.25
CA PRO A 99 13.24 20.74 -7.88
C PRO A 99 13.43 20.76 -6.37
N SER A 100 12.37 20.46 -5.63
CA SER A 100 12.53 20.04 -4.25
C SER A 100 13.27 18.72 -4.31
N VAL A 101 14.23 18.55 -3.41
CA VAL A 101 14.95 17.30 -3.14
C VAL A 101 13.92 16.29 -2.64
N SER A 102 13.08 15.78 -3.55
CA SER A 102 11.88 14.97 -3.33
C SER A 102 12.13 13.54 -3.83
N GLY A 103 13.33 13.03 -3.53
CA GLY A 103 13.69 11.65 -3.79
C GLY A 103 13.37 10.76 -2.59
N VAL A 104 13.21 9.47 -2.86
CA VAL A 104 13.43 8.43 -1.85
C VAL A 104 14.92 8.28 -1.49
N ASP A 105 15.78 9.09 -2.12
CA ASP A 105 17.19 9.23 -1.77
C ASP A 105 17.37 10.08 -0.50
N LEU A 106 17.40 9.40 0.63
CA LEU A 106 17.49 9.98 1.97
C LEU A 106 18.85 9.65 2.61
N PRO A 107 19.34 10.49 3.54
CA PRO A 107 20.56 10.19 4.29
C PRO A 107 20.39 8.92 5.15
N TRP A 108 21.19 7.89 4.88
CA TRP A 108 21.20 6.61 5.60
C TRP A 108 22.01 6.71 6.90
N THR A 109 21.48 7.50 7.85
CA THR A 109 22.04 7.64 9.21
C THR A 109 20.93 7.59 10.25
N GLY A 110 21.23 7.14 11.47
CA GLY A 110 20.28 7.11 12.59
C GLY A 110 19.59 8.46 12.83
N PRO A 111 20.33 9.56 13.08
CA PRO A 111 19.73 10.87 13.29
C PRO A 111 18.91 11.38 12.09
N GLY A 112 19.37 11.12 10.86
CA GLY A 112 18.61 11.45 9.65
C GLY A 112 17.30 10.68 9.55
N THR A 113 17.33 9.38 9.86
CA THR A 113 16.16 8.50 9.87
C THR A 113 15.12 8.99 10.90
N VAL A 114 15.55 9.30 12.12
CA VAL A 114 14.67 9.81 13.18
C VAL A 114 14.03 11.14 12.77
N ALA A 115 14.80 12.08 12.22
CA ALA A 115 14.27 13.37 11.77
C ALA A 115 13.21 13.19 10.67
N LEU A 116 13.45 12.31 9.70
CA LEU A 116 12.55 12.05 8.59
C LEU A 116 11.26 11.36 9.03
N ILE A 117 11.34 10.37 9.92
CA ILE A 117 10.15 9.72 10.48
C ILE A 117 9.35 10.74 11.29
N SER A 118 10.01 11.57 12.12
CA SER A 118 9.34 12.57 12.94
C SER A 118 8.63 13.61 12.09
N GLU A 119 9.27 14.11 11.03
CA GLU A 119 8.69 15.11 10.13
C GLU A 119 7.48 14.54 9.39
N PHE A 120 7.62 13.33 8.83
CA PHE A 120 6.58 12.72 8.03
C PHE A 120 5.38 12.28 8.86
N SER A 121 5.60 11.59 9.98
CA SER A 121 4.53 11.15 10.90
C SER A 121 3.76 12.34 11.49
N ARG A 122 4.48 13.39 11.93
CA ARG A 122 3.85 14.62 12.43
C ARG A 122 3.00 15.28 11.36
N SER A 123 3.54 15.40 10.14
CA SER A 123 2.81 15.98 9.02
C SER A 123 1.52 15.18 8.79
N ASP A 124 1.62 13.87 8.60
CA ASP A 124 0.49 12.98 8.36
C ASP A 124 -0.58 13.03 9.47
N LEU A 125 -0.19 13.22 10.75
CA LEU A 125 -1.12 13.40 11.87
C LEU A 125 -1.75 14.81 11.95
N MET A 126 -0.97 15.86 11.73
CA MET A 126 -1.38 17.26 11.94
C MET A 126 -2.28 17.80 10.84
N LEU A 127 -2.27 17.18 9.66
CA LEU A 127 -2.89 17.76 8.48
C LEU A 127 -4.43 17.60 8.40
N ALA A 128 -5.10 17.23 9.50
CA ALA A 128 -6.52 17.57 9.67
C ALA A 128 -6.76 19.09 9.90
N ARG A 129 -5.69 19.89 10.06
CA ARG A 129 -5.76 21.36 10.19
C ARG A 129 -4.70 22.07 9.34
N ARG A 130 -5.16 22.77 8.30
CA ARG A 130 -4.53 23.92 7.62
C ARG A 130 -3.13 23.71 7.00
N GLY A 131 -3.12 23.53 5.67
CA GLY A 131 -2.24 24.30 4.77
C GLY A 131 -0.72 24.20 4.93
N PHE A 132 -0.16 23.05 5.31
CA PHE A 132 1.28 22.85 5.24
C PHE A 132 1.71 22.39 3.83
N LEU A 133 2.64 23.14 3.24
CA LEU A 133 3.35 22.86 1.99
C LEU A 133 4.44 21.79 2.23
N GLY A 134 4.04 20.64 2.74
CA GLY A 134 4.91 19.46 2.73
C GLY A 134 5.11 19.03 1.28
N THR A 135 6.34 18.72 0.89
CA THR A 135 6.69 18.28 -0.46
C THR A 135 5.72 17.18 -0.92
N SER A 136 4.90 17.48 -1.93
CA SER A 136 4.09 16.46 -2.60
C SER A 136 5.04 15.39 -3.12
N LEU A 137 5.04 14.24 -2.45
CA LEU A 137 5.92 13.13 -2.77
C LEU A 137 5.32 12.41 -3.97
N GLY A 138 5.94 12.60 -5.13
CA GLY A 138 5.67 11.74 -6.28
C GLY A 138 6.10 10.32 -5.97
N LEU A 139 5.36 9.35 -6.49
CA LEU A 139 5.73 7.94 -6.45
C LEU A 139 7.02 7.72 -7.24
N ALA A 140 8.08 7.23 -6.59
CA ALA A 140 9.38 6.98 -7.20
C ALA A 140 9.37 5.70 -8.07
N ALA A 141 10.24 5.71 -9.09
CA ALA A 141 10.25 4.69 -10.12
C ALA A 141 11.61 4.36 -10.74
N GLY A 142 11.82 3.12 -11.16
CA GLY A 142 13.04 2.74 -11.86
C GLY A 142 14.28 3.02 -11.01
N PRO A 143 15.35 3.55 -11.61
CA PRO A 143 16.57 3.91 -10.88
C PRO A 143 16.32 4.85 -9.69
N SER A 144 15.35 5.78 -9.79
CA SER A 144 15.04 6.71 -8.69
C SER A 144 14.48 6.03 -7.44
N LEU A 145 13.95 4.81 -7.59
CA LEU A 145 13.52 3.96 -6.48
C LEU A 145 14.62 2.98 -6.07
N ILE A 146 15.23 2.28 -7.04
CA ILE A 146 16.10 1.15 -6.74
C ILE A 146 17.46 1.58 -6.19
N GLU A 147 18.11 2.57 -6.80
CA GLU A 147 19.47 2.98 -6.39
C GLU A 147 19.55 3.41 -4.92
N PRO A 148 18.58 4.19 -4.38
CA PRO A 148 18.57 4.48 -2.95
C PRO A 148 18.44 3.23 -2.09
N MET A 149 17.57 2.29 -2.46
CA MET A 149 17.31 1.08 -1.65
C MET A 149 18.53 0.16 -1.57
N GLN A 150 19.37 0.11 -2.61
CA GLN A 150 20.62 -0.68 -2.60
C GLN A 150 21.56 -0.30 -1.45
N ARG A 151 21.50 0.96 -0.97
CA ARG A 151 22.31 1.43 0.17
C ARG A 151 21.93 0.74 1.48
N TRP A 152 20.80 0.05 1.55
CA TRP A 152 20.46 -0.84 2.67
C TRP A 152 21.56 -1.88 2.93
N LEU A 153 22.19 -2.42 1.88
CA LEU A 153 23.25 -3.43 1.98
C LEU A 153 24.57 -2.90 2.53
N VAL A 154 24.86 -1.60 2.34
CA VAL A 154 26.15 -1.01 2.71
C VAL A 154 26.26 -0.94 4.22
N PRO A 155 27.29 -1.53 4.87
CA PRO A 155 27.47 -1.38 6.31
C PRO A 155 27.48 0.10 6.71
N GLY A 156 26.70 0.46 7.73
CA GLY A 156 26.76 1.81 8.30
C GLY A 156 28.15 2.06 8.90
N PRO A 157 28.63 3.33 8.95
CA PRO A 157 29.83 3.64 9.70
C PRO A 157 29.64 3.18 11.16
N PRO A 158 30.67 2.57 11.78
CA PRO A 158 30.57 2.17 13.18
C PRO A 158 30.19 3.39 14.02
N ALA A 159 29.17 3.22 14.87
CA ALA A 159 28.79 4.27 15.80
C ALA A 159 30.04 4.67 16.60
N PRO A 160 30.37 5.98 16.72
CA PRO A 160 31.50 6.39 17.51
C PRO A 160 31.34 5.82 18.92
N PRO A 161 32.41 5.32 19.55
CA PRO A 161 32.34 4.83 20.93
C PRO A 161 31.81 5.97 21.78
N ARG A 162 30.56 5.84 22.23
CA ARG A 162 30.02 6.73 23.25
C ARG A 162 30.77 6.36 24.52
N GLU A 163 31.62 7.27 24.99
CA GLU A 163 32.22 7.13 26.31
C GLU A 163 31.09 6.86 27.30
N ASP A 164 31.10 5.65 27.86
CA ASP A 164 30.32 5.31 29.03
C ASP A 164 30.81 6.23 30.15
N SER A 165 30.20 7.41 30.24
CA SER A 165 30.33 8.28 31.40
C SER A 165 29.66 7.55 32.57
N ALA A 166 30.41 6.62 33.15
CA ALA A 166 30.10 5.83 34.34
C ALA A 166 30.07 6.70 35.62
N GLY A 167 29.62 7.95 35.51
CA GLY A 167 29.83 8.97 36.52
C GLY A 167 28.81 10.09 36.48
N ALA A 168 27.52 9.78 36.47
CA ALA A 168 26.49 10.62 37.07
C ALA A 168 25.22 9.79 37.26
N ALA A 169 24.92 9.44 38.51
CA ALA A 169 23.65 8.90 38.93
C ALA A 169 22.54 9.96 38.86
N SER A 170 22.32 10.57 37.69
CA SER A 170 21.02 11.13 37.39
C SER A 170 20.16 9.97 36.90
N ARG A 171 19.13 9.61 37.68
CA ARG A 171 17.93 8.98 37.12
C ARG A 171 17.30 10.03 36.17
N GLY A 172 17.94 10.24 35.02
CA GLY A 172 17.56 11.23 34.04
C GLY A 172 16.22 10.84 33.45
N ARG A 173 15.29 11.80 33.42
CA ARG A 173 13.90 11.68 32.96
C ARG A 173 13.75 11.36 31.45
N GLY A 174 14.54 10.43 30.91
CA GLY A 174 14.53 10.07 29.48
C GLY A 174 15.19 8.74 29.10
N ARG A 175 15.63 7.92 30.07
CA ARG A 175 16.09 6.55 29.78
C ARG A 175 14.92 5.60 29.85
N LEU A 176 14.59 4.99 28.72
CA LEU A 176 13.49 4.02 28.64
C LEU A 176 13.84 2.77 29.45
N SER A 177 12.94 2.37 30.34
CA SER A 177 13.09 1.14 31.11
C SER A 177 12.80 -0.08 30.22
N ARG A 178 13.30 -1.25 30.65
CA ARG A 178 13.06 -2.52 29.95
C ARG A 178 11.56 -2.85 29.83
N PRO A 179 10.72 -2.71 30.88
CA PRO A 179 9.28 -2.95 30.76
C PRO A 179 8.56 -1.99 29.81
N GLU A 180 8.96 -0.72 29.76
CA GLU A 180 8.38 0.24 28.80
C GLU A 180 8.69 -0.14 27.36
N LEU A 181 9.92 -0.61 27.09
CA LEU A 181 10.29 -1.09 25.76
C LEU A 181 9.55 -2.37 25.36
N GLU A 182 9.40 -3.33 26.29
CA GLU A 182 8.62 -4.55 26.07
C GLU A 182 7.13 -4.23 25.81
N LEU A 183 6.59 -3.19 26.45
CA LEU A 183 5.23 -2.70 26.19
C LEU A 183 5.09 -2.11 24.78
N LEU A 184 6.09 -1.35 24.29
CA LEU A 184 6.08 -0.84 22.91
C LEU A 184 6.12 -1.97 21.89
N GLU A 185 6.96 -2.99 22.12
CA GLU A 185 7.04 -4.18 21.26
C GLU A 185 5.70 -4.95 21.24
N ALA A 186 5.09 -5.17 22.41
CA ALA A 186 3.78 -5.81 22.51
C ALA A 186 2.66 -4.99 21.85
N THR A 187 2.72 -3.67 21.94
CA THR A 187 1.75 -2.76 21.30
C THR A 187 1.83 -2.86 19.77
N THR A 188 3.03 -3.00 19.21
CA THR A 188 3.21 -3.23 17.77
C THR A 188 2.58 -4.54 17.30
N VAL A 189 2.74 -5.63 18.07
CA VAL A 189 2.06 -6.92 17.81
C VAL A 189 0.54 -6.75 17.82
N MET A 190 0.01 -6.05 18.84
CA MET A 190 -1.42 -5.76 18.95
C MET A 190 -1.93 -4.97 17.73
N PHE A 191 -1.18 -3.97 17.24
CA PHE A 191 -1.57 -3.23 16.04
C PHE A 191 -1.63 -4.09 14.79
N ARG A 192 -0.70 -5.05 14.61
CA ARG A 192 -0.76 -6.00 13.48
C ARG A 192 -1.99 -6.90 13.56
N GLN A 193 -2.27 -7.49 14.72
CA GLN A 193 -3.47 -8.31 14.94
C GLN A 193 -4.76 -7.51 14.68
N TRP A 194 -4.77 -6.23 15.07
CA TRP A 194 -5.87 -5.32 14.80
C TRP A 194 -6.02 -4.94 13.32
N ASP A 195 -4.95 -4.88 12.53
CA ASP A 195 -5.06 -4.68 11.08
C ASP A 195 -5.59 -5.92 10.37
N ALA A 196 -5.06 -7.10 10.72
CA ALA A 196 -5.47 -8.39 10.16
C ALA A 196 -6.99 -8.57 10.27
N SER A 197 -7.55 -8.26 11.45
CA SER A 197 -8.96 -8.49 11.79
C SER A 197 -9.99 -7.52 11.17
N CYS A 198 -9.65 -6.28 10.77
CA CYS A 198 -10.68 -5.24 10.58
C CYS A 198 -10.61 -4.30 9.36
N GLY A 199 -9.56 -4.33 8.52
CA GLY A 199 -9.49 -3.37 7.39
C GLY A 199 -8.99 -1.99 7.82
N GLY A 200 -7.85 -1.56 7.27
CA GLY A 200 -6.93 -0.54 7.84
C GLY A 200 -7.37 0.93 7.93
N GLY A 201 -8.62 1.32 7.65
CA GLY A 201 -8.98 2.75 7.54
C GLY A 201 -8.92 3.56 8.84
N LEU A 202 -9.77 3.23 9.83
CA LEU A 202 -9.97 4.09 11.01
C LEU A 202 -8.78 4.07 11.99
N ARG A 203 -7.91 3.06 11.88
CA ARG A 203 -6.89 2.73 12.89
C ARG A 203 -5.49 3.19 12.50
N ARG A 204 -5.27 3.58 11.24
CA ARG A 204 -3.98 4.04 10.72
C ARG A 204 -3.40 5.19 11.55
N LYS A 205 -4.25 6.13 11.99
CA LYS A 205 -3.83 7.26 12.83
C LYS A 205 -3.23 6.82 14.18
N ALA A 206 -3.72 5.73 14.77
CA ALA A 206 -3.17 5.20 16.02
C ALA A 206 -1.76 4.64 15.80
N VAL A 207 -1.55 3.89 14.71
CA VAL A 207 -0.23 3.37 14.33
C VAL A 207 0.76 4.51 14.05
N VAL A 208 0.34 5.52 13.27
CA VAL A 208 1.20 6.69 13.00
C VAL A 208 1.47 7.50 14.28
N GLY A 209 0.50 7.60 15.18
CA GLY A 209 0.67 8.20 16.51
C GLY A 209 1.74 7.47 17.33
N GLN A 210 1.65 6.14 17.42
CA GLN A 210 2.64 5.34 18.12
C GLN A 210 4.03 5.44 17.48
N LEU A 211 4.10 5.45 16.14
CA LEU A 211 5.35 5.68 15.41
C LEU A 211 5.96 7.03 15.77
N HIS A 212 5.13 8.08 15.87
CA HIS A 212 5.59 9.41 16.27
C HIS A 212 6.16 9.40 17.70
N GLU A 213 5.46 8.79 18.65
CA GLU A 213 5.94 8.67 20.04
C GLU A 213 7.26 7.89 20.16
N VAL A 214 7.37 6.74 19.46
CA VAL A 214 8.62 5.96 19.41
C VAL A 214 9.76 6.77 18.81
N THR A 215 9.46 7.63 17.84
CA THR A 215 10.45 8.50 17.21
C THR A 215 10.91 9.61 18.14
N ASP A 216 10.03 10.17 18.98
CA ASP A 216 10.42 11.13 20.01
C ASP A 216 11.35 10.48 21.04
N LEU A 217 11.10 9.23 21.45
CA LEU A 217 12.01 8.46 22.32
C LEU A 217 13.39 8.21 21.68
N LEU A 218 13.45 8.07 20.36
CA LEU A 218 14.70 7.93 19.59
C LEU A 218 15.49 9.24 19.46
N GLN A 219 14.87 10.41 19.71
CA GLN A 219 15.57 11.70 19.78
C GLN A 219 16.33 11.86 21.10
N GLU A 220 15.94 11.12 22.14
CA GLU A 220 16.60 11.14 23.44
C GLU A 220 17.83 10.21 23.49
N PRO A 221 18.84 10.50 24.33
CA PRO A 221 20.00 9.63 24.48
C PRO A 221 19.64 8.27 25.07
N GLN A 222 19.63 7.23 24.23
CA GLN A 222 19.42 5.83 24.65
C GLN A 222 20.72 5.00 24.62
N PRO A 223 20.84 3.97 25.50
CA PRO A 223 21.86 2.94 25.34
C PRO A 223 21.75 2.25 23.97
N ALA A 224 22.88 1.85 23.38
CA ALA A 224 22.91 1.29 22.02
C ALA A 224 21.97 0.08 21.83
N ALA A 225 21.87 -0.80 22.83
CA ALA A 225 20.97 -1.94 22.80
C ALA A 225 19.48 -1.52 22.78
N THR A 226 19.11 -0.51 23.58
CA THR A 226 17.75 0.07 23.62
C THR A 226 17.43 0.77 22.32
N ALA A 227 18.36 1.57 21.78
CA ALA A 227 18.18 2.28 20.51
C ALA A 227 17.91 1.32 19.34
N ARG A 228 18.67 0.21 19.24
CA ARG A 228 18.43 -0.81 18.19
C ARG A 228 17.03 -1.42 18.27
N ARG A 229 16.56 -1.74 19.48
CA ARG A 229 15.20 -2.26 19.68
C ARG A 229 14.13 -1.22 19.37
N LEU A 230 14.33 0.04 19.73
CA LEU A 230 13.43 1.14 19.36
C LEU A 230 13.39 1.36 17.84
N PHE A 231 14.52 1.28 17.14
CA PHE A 231 14.54 1.32 15.68
C PHE A 231 13.80 0.13 15.07
N LYS A 232 13.87 -1.07 15.67
CA LYS A 232 13.05 -2.22 15.23
C LYS A 232 11.55 -1.93 15.39
N VAL A 233 11.13 -1.42 16.54
CA VAL A 233 9.73 -1.01 16.78
C VAL A 233 9.29 0.06 15.76
N ALA A 234 10.13 1.09 15.51
CA ALA A 234 9.85 2.13 14.53
C ALA A 234 9.73 1.56 13.11
N ALA A 235 10.60 0.61 12.73
CA ALA A 235 10.56 -0.06 11.43
C ALA A 235 9.26 -0.85 11.25
N GLU A 236 8.87 -1.64 12.24
CA GLU A 236 7.62 -2.42 12.20
C GLU A 236 6.37 -1.52 12.14
N LEU A 237 6.33 -0.43 12.91
CA LEU A 237 5.21 0.52 12.87
C LEU A 237 5.16 1.31 11.56
N ALA A 238 6.31 1.71 11.02
CA ALA A 238 6.39 2.37 9.72
C ALA A 238 5.98 1.43 8.58
N GLU A 239 6.38 0.16 8.62
CA GLU A 239 5.94 -0.86 7.65
C GLU A 239 4.42 -1.01 7.70
N LEU A 240 3.84 -1.17 8.90
CA LEU A 240 2.40 -1.28 9.09
C LEU A 240 1.65 -0.03 8.63
N ALA A 241 2.15 1.16 8.93
CA ALA A 241 1.58 2.42 8.43
C ALA A 241 1.62 2.48 6.89
N GLY A 242 2.71 1.98 6.28
CA GLY A 242 2.84 1.83 4.83
C GLY A 242 1.82 0.85 4.26
N TRP A 243 1.67 -0.32 4.87
CA TRP A 243 0.72 -1.35 4.46
C TRP A 243 -0.74 -0.86 4.54
N MET A 244 -1.11 -0.22 5.65
CA MET A 244 -2.45 0.36 5.81
C MET A 244 -2.71 1.48 4.80
N SER A 245 -1.69 2.29 4.47
CA SER A 245 -1.79 3.32 3.44
C SER A 245 -1.95 2.71 2.04
N TYR A 246 -1.23 1.62 1.75
CA TYR A 246 -1.34 0.87 0.50
C TYR A 246 -2.76 0.30 0.33
N ASP A 247 -3.34 -0.24 1.40
CA ASP A 247 -4.65 -0.90 1.38
C ASP A 247 -5.84 0.03 1.21
N VAL A 248 -5.69 1.31 1.58
CA VAL A 248 -6.68 2.36 1.31
C VAL A 248 -6.33 3.20 0.06
N GLY A 249 -5.31 2.80 -0.70
CA GLY A 249 -4.97 3.38 -2.01
C GLY A 249 -4.04 4.60 -1.98
N LEU A 250 -3.47 4.96 -0.83
CA LEU A 250 -2.52 6.08 -0.66
C LEU A 250 -1.11 5.66 -1.08
N GLN A 251 -0.93 5.38 -2.38
CA GLN A 251 0.30 4.80 -2.91
C GLN A 251 1.58 5.61 -2.61
N PRO A 252 1.61 6.95 -2.77
CA PRO A 252 2.82 7.71 -2.45
C PRO A 252 3.13 7.71 -0.94
N THR A 253 2.11 7.85 -0.09
CA THR A 253 2.24 7.76 1.37
C THR A 253 2.77 6.39 1.79
N ALA A 254 2.24 5.32 1.20
CA ALA A 254 2.70 3.95 1.45
C ALA A 254 4.18 3.79 1.11
N GLN A 255 4.59 4.24 -0.08
CA GLN A 255 5.99 4.14 -0.52
C GLN A 255 6.92 4.89 0.44
N LYS A 256 6.52 6.07 0.90
CA LYS A 256 7.32 6.85 1.84
C LYS A 256 7.49 6.12 3.17
N TYR A 257 6.42 5.57 3.72
CA TYR A 257 6.49 4.78 4.95
C TYR A 257 7.35 3.52 4.80
N PHE A 258 7.26 2.80 3.68
CA PHE A 258 8.14 1.66 3.42
C PHE A 258 9.61 2.07 3.35
N VAL A 259 9.94 3.18 2.68
CA VAL A 259 11.31 3.70 2.66
C VAL A 259 11.80 4.03 4.08
N LEU A 260 10.98 4.72 4.88
CA LEU A 260 11.32 5.02 6.27
C LEU A 260 11.49 3.76 7.13
N ALA A 261 10.65 2.75 6.91
CA ALA A 261 10.75 1.45 7.57
C ALA A 261 12.07 0.74 7.24
N LEU A 262 12.51 0.77 5.97
CA LEU A 262 13.77 0.16 5.55
C LEU A 262 14.98 0.86 6.19
N HIS A 263 14.94 2.19 6.27
CA HIS A 263 15.96 2.97 6.99
C HIS A 263 16.01 2.57 8.48
N ALA A 264 14.86 2.50 9.16
CA ALA A 264 14.81 2.11 10.56
C ALA A 264 15.26 0.65 10.78
N ALA A 265 14.89 -0.28 9.89
CA ALA A 265 15.32 -1.68 9.96
C ALA A 265 16.85 -1.80 9.82
N LYS A 266 17.46 -0.96 8.97
CA LYS A 266 18.92 -0.87 8.86
C LYS A 266 19.58 -0.42 10.17
N GLU A 267 19.06 0.64 10.79
CA GLU A 267 19.58 1.16 12.07
C GLU A 267 19.37 0.18 13.23
N ALA A 268 18.30 -0.64 13.17
CA ALA A 268 18.09 -1.75 14.08
C ALA A 268 19.11 -2.91 13.88
N GLY A 269 19.71 -3.01 12.69
CA GLY A 269 20.52 -4.15 12.26
C GLY A 269 19.69 -5.39 11.93
N ASP A 270 18.38 -5.26 11.74
CA ASP A 270 17.44 -6.36 11.49
C ASP A 270 17.25 -6.55 9.97
N ARG A 271 18.15 -7.34 9.37
CA ARG A 271 18.13 -7.66 7.93
C ARG A 271 16.88 -8.44 7.50
N PRO A 272 16.39 -9.45 8.24
CA PRO A 272 15.13 -10.11 7.92
C PRO A 272 13.96 -9.11 7.84
N LEU A 273 13.83 -8.21 8.82
CA LEU A 273 12.80 -7.16 8.79
C LEU A 273 12.95 -6.22 7.58
N GLY A 274 14.18 -5.83 7.23
CA GLY A 274 14.43 -5.04 6.03
C GLY A 274 14.01 -5.75 4.73
N SER A 275 14.21 -7.07 4.65
CA SER A 275 13.77 -7.87 3.50
C SER A 275 12.25 -7.95 3.38
N TYR A 276 11.54 -8.00 4.53
CA TYR A 276 10.08 -7.93 4.56
C TYR A 276 9.57 -6.58 4.05
N VAL A 277 10.16 -5.47 4.49
CA VAL A 277 9.82 -4.12 3.98
C VAL A 277 10.00 -4.05 2.45
N LEU A 278 11.11 -4.57 1.92
CA LEU A 278 11.36 -4.62 0.47
C LEU A 278 10.32 -5.49 -0.27
N SER A 279 9.84 -6.56 0.36
CA SER A 279 8.74 -7.37 -0.18
C SER A 279 7.42 -6.59 -0.27
N SER A 280 7.11 -5.75 0.74
CA SER A 280 5.95 -4.85 0.72
C SER A 280 6.07 -3.81 -0.41
N MET A 281 7.26 -3.26 -0.63
CA MET A 281 7.54 -2.38 -1.77
C MET A 281 7.39 -3.11 -3.11
N SER A 282 7.89 -4.34 -3.22
CA SER A 282 7.75 -5.17 -4.43
C SER A 282 6.27 -5.43 -4.78
N ARG A 283 5.45 -5.77 -3.78
CA ARG A 283 4.01 -5.95 -3.94
C ARG A 283 3.32 -4.67 -4.39
N GLN A 284 3.71 -3.53 -3.83
CA GLN A 284 3.27 -2.23 -4.32
C GLN A 284 3.63 -2.07 -5.80
N MET A 285 4.84 -2.44 -6.20
CA MET A 285 5.28 -2.28 -7.58
C MET A 285 4.56 -3.18 -8.58
N ILE A 286 4.27 -4.43 -8.20
CA ILE A 286 3.39 -5.32 -8.98
C ILE A 286 2.01 -4.69 -9.16
N HIS A 287 1.42 -4.15 -8.09
CA HIS A 287 0.10 -3.50 -8.15
C HIS A 287 0.07 -2.29 -9.09
N LEU A 288 1.18 -1.56 -9.20
CA LEU A 288 1.34 -0.41 -10.06
C LEU A 288 1.75 -0.77 -11.50
N GLY A 289 1.84 -2.07 -11.82
CA GLY A 289 2.20 -2.54 -13.16
C GLY A 289 3.68 -2.33 -13.50
N ARG A 290 4.58 -2.34 -12.50
CA ARG A 290 6.03 -2.24 -12.71
C ARG A 290 6.76 -3.48 -12.17
N PRO A 291 6.62 -4.63 -12.85
CA PRO A 291 7.16 -5.89 -12.35
C PRO A 291 8.70 -5.96 -12.38
N GLU A 292 9.37 -5.19 -13.23
CA GLU A 292 10.84 -5.08 -13.26
C GLU A 292 11.38 -4.53 -11.94
N ASP A 293 10.82 -3.42 -11.47
CA ASP A 293 11.20 -2.83 -10.17
C ASP A 293 10.87 -3.75 -9.01
N ALA A 294 9.72 -4.44 -9.10
CA ALA A 294 9.32 -5.42 -8.10
C ALA A 294 10.34 -6.57 -7.98
N LEU A 295 10.86 -7.03 -9.11
CA LEU A 295 11.89 -8.07 -9.17
C LEU A 295 13.21 -7.57 -8.57
N GLU A 296 13.65 -6.37 -8.92
CA GLU A 296 14.88 -5.77 -8.39
C GLU A 296 14.83 -5.61 -6.85
N LEU A 297 13.68 -5.18 -6.31
CA LEU A 297 13.47 -5.07 -4.86
C LEU A 297 13.52 -6.44 -4.15
N VAL A 298 12.96 -7.49 -4.77
CA VAL A 298 12.98 -8.85 -4.20
C VAL A 298 14.37 -9.46 -4.26
N HIS A 299 15.11 -9.27 -5.36
CA HIS A 299 16.50 -9.73 -5.47
C HIS A 299 17.39 -9.02 -4.46
N LEU A 300 17.18 -7.71 -4.24
CA LEU A 300 17.83 -6.97 -3.18
C LEU A 300 17.52 -7.58 -1.79
N ALA A 301 16.25 -7.88 -1.52
CA ALA A 301 15.78 -8.47 -0.26
C ALA A 301 16.39 -9.85 -0.01
N GLN A 302 16.39 -10.74 -1.01
CA GLN A 302 16.98 -12.07 -0.95
C GLN A 302 18.48 -11.96 -0.68
N TYR A 303 19.21 -11.15 -1.46
CA TYR A 303 20.65 -10.99 -1.29
C TYR A 303 21.02 -10.44 0.10
N GLY A 304 20.29 -9.43 0.58
CA GLY A 304 20.60 -8.77 1.85
C GLY A 304 20.22 -9.55 3.10
N SER A 305 19.43 -10.62 2.97
CA SER A 305 18.95 -11.42 4.11
C SER A 305 19.31 -12.91 4.08
N ARG A 306 19.95 -13.39 2.99
CA ARG A 306 20.26 -14.81 2.75
C ARG A 306 20.94 -15.57 3.90
N ASP A 307 21.74 -14.87 4.71
CA ASP A 307 22.54 -15.49 5.79
C ASP A 307 21.82 -15.45 7.16
N CYS A 308 20.61 -14.88 7.25
CA CYS A 308 19.94 -14.62 8.54
C CYS A 308 18.41 -14.68 8.53
N ALA A 309 17.78 -14.78 7.36
CA ALA A 309 16.34 -14.94 7.24
C ALA A 309 15.93 -16.38 7.53
N SER A 310 14.79 -16.54 8.20
CA SER A 310 14.16 -17.86 8.37
C SER A 310 13.69 -18.43 7.02
N PRO A 311 13.49 -19.77 6.92
CA PRO A 311 12.90 -20.39 5.74
C PRO A 311 11.55 -19.77 5.35
N ARG A 312 10.69 -19.45 6.33
CA ARG A 312 9.40 -18.77 6.07
C ARG A 312 9.59 -17.40 5.41
N THR A 313 10.56 -16.61 5.86
CA THR A 313 10.89 -15.32 5.25
C THR A 313 11.40 -15.50 3.82
N GLN A 314 12.30 -16.46 3.58
CA GLN A 314 12.84 -16.74 2.25
C GLN A 314 11.75 -17.26 1.28
N ALA A 315 10.86 -18.12 1.75
CA ALA A 315 9.71 -18.61 0.98
C ALA A 315 8.80 -17.46 0.49
N MET A 316 8.51 -16.49 1.37
CA MET A 316 7.77 -15.27 0.99
C MET A 316 8.48 -14.49 -0.11
N LEU A 317 9.80 -14.34 -0.03
CA LEU A 317 10.57 -13.64 -1.06
C LEU A 317 10.53 -14.40 -2.40
N TYR A 318 10.65 -15.73 -2.41
CA TYR A 318 10.48 -16.54 -3.62
C TYR A 318 9.07 -16.44 -4.23
N ALA A 319 8.03 -16.38 -3.39
CA ALA A 319 6.66 -16.18 -3.87
C ALA A 319 6.48 -14.80 -4.55
N MET A 320 7.11 -13.74 -4.00
CA MET A 320 7.12 -12.41 -4.63
C MET A 320 7.93 -12.40 -5.94
N GLU A 321 9.06 -13.11 -6.00
CA GLU A 321 9.84 -13.30 -7.23
C GLU A 321 9.01 -13.99 -8.32
N ALA A 322 8.29 -15.07 -7.95
CA ALA A 322 7.40 -15.77 -8.86
C ALA A 322 6.33 -14.84 -9.46
N ARG A 323 5.76 -13.97 -8.62
CA ARG A 323 4.71 -13.03 -9.02
C ARG A 323 5.24 -11.92 -9.92
N ALA A 324 6.46 -11.44 -9.69
CA ALA A 324 7.13 -10.51 -10.60
C ALA A 324 7.36 -11.17 -11.97
N TYR A 325 7.95 -12.38 -12.02
CA TYR A 325 8.15 -13.11 -13.27
C TYR A 325 6.85 -13.43 -14.01
N ALA A 326 5.77 -13.71 -13.28
CA ALA A 326 4.44 -13.91 -13.88
C ALA A 326 3.96 -12.68 -14.64
N ASN A 327 4.06 -11.50 -14.01
CA ASN A 327 3.63 -10.24 -14.61
C ASN A 327 4.55 -9.80 -15.78
N MET A 328 5.79 -10.31 -15.85
CA MET A 328 6.70 -10.14 -17.00
C MET A 328 6.50 -11.18 -18.11
N GLY A 329 5.57 -12.13 -17.95
CA GLY A 329 5.34 -13.20 -18.93
C GLY A 329 6.50 -14.20 -19.03
N GLN A 330 7.19 -14.49 -17.93
CA GLN A 330 8.33 -15.40 -17.87
C GLN A 330 7.96 -16.74 -17.18
N PRO A 331 7.23 -17.64 -17.83
CA PRO A 331 6.61 -18.80 -17.19
C PRO A 331 7.62 -19.79 -16.60
N GLY A 332 8.76 -20.03 -17.27
CA GLY A 332 9.78 -20.95 -16.77
C GLY A 332 10.42 -20.46 -15.46
N ARG A 333 10.67 -19.15 -15.35
CA ARG A 333 11.24 -18.56 -14.13
C ARG A 333 10.20 -18.45 -13.02
N CYS A 334 8.96 -18.10 -13.35
CA CYS A 334 7.84 -18.10 -12.43
C CYS A 334 7.64 -19.49 -11.78
N LYS A 335 7.53 -20.56 -12.59
CA LYS A 335 7.38 -21.93 -12.08
C LYS A 335 8.54 -22.37 -11.18
N ARG A 336 9.78 -21.99 -11.54
CA ARG A 336 10.94 -22.28 -10.71
C ARG A 336 10.88 -21.56 -9.36
N ALA A 337 10.52 -20.27 -9.35
CA ALA A 337 10.39 -19.50 -8.12
C ALA A 337 9.23 -20.00 -7.24
N VAL A 338 8.10 -20.40 -7.82
CA VAL A 338 7.00 -21.08 -7.09
C VAL A 338 7.51 -22.32 -6.37
N ARG A 339 8.23 -23.20 -7.08
CA ARG A 339 8.79 -24.41 -6.48
C ARG A 339 9.79 -24.09 -5.36
N MET A 340 10.67 -23.10 -5.56
CA MET A 340 11.58 -22.66 -4.50
C MET A 340 10.82 -22.15 -3.27
N ALA A 341 9.71 -21.43 -3.45
CA ALA A 341 8.88 -20.96 -2.35
C ALA A 341 8.26 -22.14 -1.58
N GLU A 342 7.74 -23.14 -2.28
CA GLU A 342 7.14 -24.35 -1.69
C GLU A 342 8.17 -25.19 -0.94
N ASP A 343 9.28 -25.52 -1.60
CA ASP A 343 10.37 -26.31 -1.03
C ASP A 343 10.94 -25.60 0.23
N THR A 344 11.20 -24.30 0.17
CA THR A 344 11.73 -23.52 1.31
C THR A 344 10.70 -23.34 2.43
N PHE A 345 9.40 -23.28 2.11
CA PHE A 345 8.36 -23.19 3.14
C PHE A 345 8.24 -24.49 3.94
N ALA A 346 8.43 -25.65 3.30
CA ALA A 346 8.44 -26.94 3.97
C ALA A 346 9.55 -27.04 5.02
N ASP A 347 10.72 -26.45 4.75
CA ASP A 347 11.84 -26.38 5.69
C ASP A 347 11.53 -25.54 6.95
N ALA A 348 10.44 -24.76 6.97
CA ALA A 348 10.07 -23.94 8.13
C ALA A 348 9.56 -24.77 9.33
N GLU A 349 9.16 -26.03 9.12
CA GLU A 349 8.77 -26.93 10.21
C GLU A 349 9.97 -27.43 11.04
N ASP A 350 11.13 -27.57 10.39
CA ASP A 350 12.38 -28.05 10.98
C ASP A 350 13.28 -26.91 11.49
N TRP A 351 12.77 -25.67 11.50
CA TRP A 351 13.53 -24.49 11.90
C TRP A 351 13.51 -24.27 13.41
N ASP A 352 14.69 -24.24 14.03
CA ASP A 352 14.85 -24.21 15.50
C ASP A 352 14.49 -22.86 16.15
N GLU A 353 14.62 -21.75 15.41
CA GLU A 353 14.34 -20.42 15.97
C GLU A 353 12.89 -19.99 15.71
N PRO A 354 12.17 -19.46 16.72
CA PRO A 354 10.80 -19.01 16.51
C PRO A 354 10.78 -17.82 15.55
N ASP A 355 9.84 -17.88 14.61
CA ASP A 355 9.66 -16.77 13.68
C ASP A 355 9.21 -15.49 14.39
N PRO A 356 9.74 -14.32 13.99
CA PRO A 356 9.22 -13.03 14.43
C PRO A 356 7.72 -12.89 14.12
N ASP A 357 6.99 -12.17 14.97
CA ASP A 357 5.55 -11.96 14.80
C ASP A 357 5.18 -11.39 13.41
N TRP A 358 6.00 -10.48 12.87
CA TRP A 358 5.74 -9.83 11.59
C TRP A 358 5.74 -10.76 10.37
N ILE A 359 6.32 -11.98 10.43
CA ILE A 359 6.28 -12.93 9.30
C ILE A 359 5.17 -13.98 9.45
N ARG A 360 4.52 -14.07 10.61
CA ARG A 360 3.53 -15.13 10.90
C ARG A 360 2.30 -15.08 10.00
N PHE A 361 2.01 -13.94 9.37
CA PHE A 361 0.95 -13.85 8.36
C PHE A 361 1.20 -14.76 7.16
N PHE A 362 2.48 -15.01 6.80
CA PHE A 362 2.85 -15.85 5.67
C PHE A 362 2.71 -17.33 6.05
N SER A 363 1.45 -17.78 6.03
CA SER A 363 1.01 -19.15 6.29
C SER A 363 0.93 -19.97 5.00
N ALA A 364 0.57 -21.25 5.11
CA ALA A 364 0.27 -22.08 3.94
C ALA A 364 -0.84 -21.46 3.05
N ALA A 365 -1.82 -20.80 3.67
CA ALA A 365 -2.90 -20.11 2.95
C ALA A 365 -2.36 -18.94 2.09
N GLU A 366 -1.45 -18.13 2.65
CA GLU A 366 -0.80 -17.04 1.90
C GLU A 366 0.14 -17.58 0.81
N LEU A 367 0.91 -18.64 1.09
CA LEU A 367 1.78 -19.27 0.09
C LEU A 367 0.97 -19.74 -1.13
N HIS A 368 -0.11 -20.51 -0.90
CA HIS A 368 -0.99 -20.96 -1.96
C HIS A 368 -1.66 -19.78 -2.69
N GLY A 369 -2.10 -18.75 -1.94
CA GLY A 369 -2.66 -17.53 -2.51
C GLY A 369 -1.69 -16.82 -3.47
N GLU A 370 -0.44 -16.64 -3.06
CA GLU A 370 0.60 -16.00 -3.89
C GLU A 370 1.00 -16.82 -5.11
N ASN A 371 1.18 -18.13 -4.94
CA ASN A 371 1.53 -19.03 -6.04
C ASN A 371 0.39 -19.08 -7.08
N SER A 372 -0.86 -19.16 -6.61
CA SER A 372 -2.02 -19.11 -7.50
C SER A 372 -2.15 -17.76 -8.20
N HIS A 373 -1.94 -16.65 -7.49
CA HIS A 373 -1.90 -15.32 -8.11
C HIS A 373 -0.85 -15.25 -9.22
N SER A 374 0.31 -15.87 -9.04
CA SER A 374 1.34 -15.94 -10.08
C SER A 374 0.85 -16.70 -11.33
N TYR A 375 0.19 -17.85 -11.17
CA TYR A 375 -0.37 -18.58 -12.31
C TYR A 375 -1.53 -17.84 -12.99
N ARG A 376 -2.41 -17.19 -12.23
CA ARG A 376 -3.48 -16.35 -12.77
C ARG A 376 -2.90 -15.17 -13.57
N ASP A 377 -1.90 -14.49 -13.03
CA ASP A 377 -1.27 -13.34 -13.69
C ASP A 377 -0.55 -13.80 -14.99
N LEU A 378 0.11 -14.97 -14.99
CA LEU A 378 0.61 -15.61 -16.21
C LEU A 378 -0.50 -15.92 -17.23
N ALA A 379 -1.66 -16.39 -16.77
CA ALA A 379 -2.80 -16.64 -17.65
C ALA A 379 -3.18 -15.35 -18.39
N TYR A 380 -3.28 -14.22 -17.70
CA TYR A 380 -3.58 -12.92 -18.31
C TYR A 380 -2.52 -12.47 -19.32
N VAL A 381 -1.24 -12.47 -18.93
CA VAL A 381 -0.14 -12.02 -19.81
C VAL A 381 -0.02 -12.91 -21.04
N ALA A 382 -0.28 -14.22 -20.91
CA ALA A 382 -0.27 -15.17 -22.02
C ALA A 382 -1.60 -15.25 -22.79
N GLY A 383 -2.39 -14.16 -22.83
CA GLY A 383 -3.60 -14.10 -23.65
C GLY A 383 -4.77 -14.93 -23.10
N ARG A 384 -4.93 -14.97 -21.77
CA ARG A 384 -5.94 -15.76 -21.04
C ARG A 384 -5.80 -17.27 -21.22
N SER A 385 -4.57 -17.76 -21.11
CA SER A 385 -4.24 -19.18 -21.30
C SER A 385 -5.00 -20.10 -20.32
N PRO A 386 -5.84 -21.03 -20.81
CA PRO A 386 -6.52 -22.00 -19.97
C PRO A 386 -5.55 -22.93 -19.22
N ALA A 387 -4.37 -23.19 -19.80
CA ALA A 387 -3.36 -24.03 -19.16
C ALA A 387 -2.83 -23.40 -17.86
N TYR A 388 -2.61 -22.09 -17.82
CA TYR A 388 -2.19 -21.41 -16.60
C TYR A 388 -3.34 -21.19 -15.62
N ALA A 389 -4.56 -20.97 -16.13
CA ALA A 389 -5.75 -20.96 -15.27
C ALA A 389 -5.96 -22.31 -14.57
N GLY A 390 -5.75 -23.43 -15.28
CA GLY A 390 -5.79 -24.78 -14.71
C GLY A 390 -4.70 -25.09 -13.69
N LEU A 391 -3.55 -24.37 -13.73
CA LEU A 391 -2.56 -24.43 -12.65
C LEU A 391 -2.95 -23.55 -11.45
N ALA A 392 -3.60 -22.42 -11.71
CA ALA A 392 -4.01 -21.48 -10.66
C ALA A 392 -5.15 -22.02 -9.80
N GLU A 393 -6.11 -22.71 -10.41
CA GLU A 393 -7.35 -23.17 -9.79
C GLU A 393 -7.13 -24.02 -8.52
N PRO A 394 -6.47 -25.20 -8.58
CA PRO A 394 -6.37 -26.07 -7.40
C PRO A 394 -5.61 -25.39 -6.26
N VAL A 395 -4.60 -24.59 -6.59
CA VAL A 395 -3.80 -23.84 -5.61
C VAL A 395 -4.63 -22.70 -4.98
N MET A 396 -5.47 -22.02 -5.77
CA MET A 396 -6.36 -20.98 -5.23
C MET A 396 -7.43 -21.58 -4.33
N ARG A 397 -7.98 -22.74 -4.71
CA ARG A 397 -8.99 -23.45 -3.94
C ARG A 397 -8.46 -23.83 -2.55
N GLU A 398 -7.24 -24.37 -2.48
CA GLU A 398 -6.58 -24.68 -1.21
C GLU A 398 -6.40 -23.40 -0.36
N ALA A 399 -5.95 -22.30 -0.96
CA ALA A 399 -5.85 -21.02 -0.25
C ALA A 399 -7.19 -20.57 0.34
N VAL A 400 -8.27 -20.63 -0.45
CA VAL A 400 -9.64 -20.29 -0.02
C VAL A 400 -10.10 -21.20 1.11
N ASP A 401 -9.88 -22.51 1.01
CA ASP A 401 -10.30 -23.48 2.02
C ASP A 401 -9.54 -23.33 3.35
N LEU A 402 -8.26 -22.94 3.30
CA LEU A 402 -7.47 -22.62 4.48
C LEU A 402 -7.93 -21.30 5.11
N PHE A 403 -8.12 -20.24 4.32
CA PHE A 403 -8.62 -18.96 4.83
C PHE A 403 -10.06 -19.04 5.35
N ALA A 404 -10.90 -19.93 4.82
CA ALA A 404 -12.25 -20.14 5.33
C ALA A 404 -12.27 -20.62 6.80
N LYS A 405 -11.19 -21.27 7.25
CA LYS A 405 -10.98 -21.73 8.62
C LYS A 405 -10.35 -20.66 9.52
N ASP A 406 -9.92 -19.55 8.93
CA ASP A 406 -9.23 -18.44 9.59
C ASP A 406 -10.19 -17.26 9.83
N GLY A 407 -10.64 -17.11 11.08
CA GLY A 407 -11.51 -16.01 11.48
C GLY A 407 -10.83 -14.63 11.53
N GLU A 408 -9.49 -14.57 11.49
CA GLU A 408 -8.71 -13.35 11.66
C GLU A 408 -8.46 -12.66 10.31
N HIS A 409 -8.04 -13.41 9.29
CA HIS A 409 -7.57 -12.83 8.02
C HIS A 409 -8.67 -12.66 6.95
N GLN A 410 -9.81 -12.07 7.34
CA GLN A 410 -10.98 -11.91 6.47
C GLN A 410 -10.70 -11.09 5.19
N ARG A 411 -9.76 -10.14 5.24
CA ARG A 411 -9.32 -9.37 4.06
C ARG A 411 -8.61 -10.27 3.03
N SER A 412 -7.69 -11.11 3.49
CA SER A 412 -7.00 -12.08 2.63
C SER A 412 -7.98 -13.12 2.09
N TYR A 413 -8.92 -13.58 2.92
CA TYR A 413 -9.99 -14.47 2.48
C TYR A 413 -10.81 -13.89 1.31
N ALA A 414 -11.30 -12.66 1.45
CA ALA A 414 -12.03 -11.98 0.38
C ALA A 414 -11.21 -11.87 -0.91
N LEU A 415 -9.91 -11.52 -0.81
CA LEU A 415 -9.04 -11.39 -1.98
C LEU A 415 -8.82 -12.73 -2.70
N ASN A 416 -8.68 -13.84 -1.96
CA ASN A 416 -8.52 -15.17 -2.53
C ASN A 416 -9.84 -15.69 -3.12
N LEU A 417 -11.00 -15.39 -2.53
CA LEU A 417 -12.31 -15.65 -3.16
C LEU A 417 -12.46 -14.91 -4.49
N ILE A 418 -12.08 -13.63 -4.55
CA ILE A 418 -12.08 -12.87 -5.80
C ILE A 418 -11.04 -13.45 -6.79
N GLY A 419 -9.89 -13.90 -6.29
CA GLY A 419 -8.89 -14.63 -7.05
C GLY A 419 -9.46 -15.87 -7.72
N LEU A 420 -10.17 -16.71 -6.96
CA LEU A 420 -10.82 -17.93 -7.45
C LEU A 420 -11.94 -17.62 -8.45
N ALA A 421 -12.75 -16.59 -8.16
CA ALA A 421 -13.76 -16.08 -9.11
C ALA A 421 -13.12 -15.73 -10.46
N THR A 422 -11.99 -15.02 -10.40
CA THR A 422 -11.23 -14.63 -11.60
C THR A 422 -10.70 -15.85 -12.36
N VAL A 423 -10.22 -16.88 -11.66
CA VAL A 423 -9.73 -18.11 -12.28
C VAL A 423 -10.86 -18.87 -12.99
N HIS A 424 -12.04 -19.02 -12.38
CA HIS A 424 -13.19 -19.62 -13.05
C HIS A 424 -13.64 -18.84 -14.29
N LEU A 425 -13.64 -17.50 -14.23
CA LEU A 425 -13.92 -16.67 -15.41
C LEU A 425 -12.89 -16.90 -16.55
N LEU A 426 -11.61 -17.09 -16.21
CA LEU A 426 -10.57 -17.46 -17.19
C LEU A 426 -10.78 -18.86 -17.77
N GLN A 427 -11.34 -19.78 -16.99
CA GLN A 427 -11.70 -21.15 -17.42
C GLN A 427 -13.03 -21.22 -18.20
N ARG A 428 -13.72 -20.09 -18.39
CA ARG A 428 -15.06 -20.03 -19.01
C ARG A 428 -16.14 -20.72 -18.18
N GLU A 429 -16.01 -20.66 -16.86
CA GLU A 429 -16.98 -21.19 -15.88
C GLU A 429 -17.61 -20.00 -15.10
N PRO A 430 -18.41 -19.15 -15.76
CA PRO A 430 -18.91 -17.92 -15.16
C PRO A 430 -19.84 -18.16 -13.96
N GLU A 431 -20.60 -19.26 -13.93
CA GLU A 431 -21.50 -19.59 -12.83
C GLU A 431 -20.72 -19.82 -11.52
N GLU A 432 -19.66 -20.63 -11.57
CA GLU A 432 -18.76 -20.83 -10.43
C GLU A 432 -18.04 -19.53 -10.06
N GLY A 433 -17.62 -18.75 -11.05
CA GLY A 433 -17.02 -17.43 -10.84
C GLY A 433 -17.94 -16.49 -10.06
N VAL A 434 -19.22 -16.44 -10.42
CA VAL A 434 -20.24 -15.63 -9.75
C VAL A 434 -20.45 -16.11 -8.31
N VAL A 435 -20.50 -17.42 -8.05
CA VAL A 435 -20.64 -17.96 -6.68
C VAL A 435 -19.53 -17.43 -5.77
N ARG A 436 -18.26 -17.50 -6.23
CA ARG A 436 -17.11 -17.01 -5.44
C ARG A 436 -17.11 -15.49 -5.30
N ALA A 437 -17.51 -14.76 -6.33
CA ALA A 437 -17.65 -13.31 -6.26
C ALA A 437 -18.73 -12.86 -5.26
N ARG A 438 -19.88 -13.55 -5.20
CA ARG A 438 -20.94 -13.31 -4.19
C ARG A 438 -20.42 -13.59 -2.78
N GLN A 439 -19.70 -14.69 -2.58
CA GLN A 439 -19.06 -14.99 -1.29
C GLN A 439 -18.08 -13.87 -0.89
N ALA A 440 -17.25 -13.40 -1.83
CA ALA A 440 -16.34 -12.29 -1.58
C ALA A 440 -17.07 -10.99 -1.22
N LEU A 441 -18.20 -10.68 -1.87
CA LEU A 441 -19.01 -9.51 -1.59
C LEU A 441 -19.52 -9.50 -0.13
N GLU A 442 -19.97 -10.65 0.37
CA GLU A 442 -20.44 -10.77 1.76
C GLU A 442 -19.32 -10.54 2.79
N VAL A 443 -18.09 -10.95 2.48
CA VAL A 443 -16.92 -10.67 3.33
C VAL A 443 -16.51 -9.20 3.18
N ALA A 444 -16.49 -8.67 1.96
CA ALA A 444 -16.12 -7.28 1.64
C ALA A 444 -16.98 -6.26 2.41
N ARG A 445 -18.27 -6.53 2.59
CA ARG A 445 -19.20 -5.69 3.38
C ARG A 445 -18.78 -5.54 4.85
N LYS A 446 -18.01 -6.49 5.39
CA LYS A 446 -17.57 -6.53 6.79
C LYS A 446 -16.17 -5.95 6.99
N VAL A 447 -15.41 -5.73 5.91
CA VAL A 447 -14.02 -5.25 5.97
C VAL A 447 -13.86 -3.90 5.28
N ARG A 448 -13.11 -2.98 5.88
CA ARG A 448 -12.78 -1.68 5.24
C ARG A 448 -11.51 -1.81 4.42
N SER A 449 -11.61 -2.26 3.17
CA SER A 449 -10.46 -2.40 2.27
C SER A 449 -10.77 -1.93 0.85
N GLU A 450 -10.11 -0.87 0.40
CA GLU A 450 -10.26 -0.37 -0.96
C GLU A 450 -9.66 -1.33 -1.99
N ARG A 451 -8.59 -2.04 -1.60
CA ARG A 451 -8.00 -3.12 -2.41
C ARG A 451 -9.01 -4.22 -2.75
N VAL A 452 -9.82 -4.64 -1.78
CA VAL A 452 -10.90 -5.62 -1.98
C VAL A 452 -11.98 -5.04 -2.91
N ASN A 453 -12.45 -3.82 -2.62
CA ASN A 453 -13.49 -3.14 -3.43
C ASN A 453 -13.08 -2.95 -4.89
N THR A 454 -11.85 -2.48 -5.12
CA THR A 454 -11.30 -2.32 -6.47
C THR A 454 -11.18 -3.67 -7.18
N ARG A 455 -10.76 -4.73 -6.48
CA ARG A 455 -10.56 -6.05 -7.10
C ARG A 455 -11.89 -6.74 -7.43
N ILE A 456 -12.90 -6.65 -6.56
CA ILE A 456 -14.22 -7.22 -6.85
C ILE A 456 -14.88 -6.49 -8.03
N ARG A 457 -14.82 -5.15 -8.09
CA ARG A 457 -15.31 -4.37 -9.24
C ARG A 457 -14.65 -4.79 -10.55
N LYS A 458 -13.31 -4.85 -10.60
CA LYS A 458 -12.57 -5.32 -11.79
C LYS A 458 -12.97 -6.73 -12.23
N THR A 459 -13.29 -7.60 -11.27
CA THR A 459 -13.69 -8.99 -11.57
C THR A 459 -15.11 -9.05 -12.12
N VAL A 460 -16.03 -8.28 -11.55
CA VAL A 460 -17.41 -8.15 -12.06
C VAL A 460 -17.42 -7.47 -13.43
N ASP A 461 -16.66 -6.40 -13.64
CA ASP A 461 -16.50 -5.75 -14.95
C ASP A 461 -15.99 -6.74 -16.01
N ALA A 462 -15.07 -7.63 -15.62
CA ALA A 462 -14.58 -8.67 -16.50
C ALA A 462 -15.67 -9.72 -16.81
N ALA A 463 -16.45 -10.12 -15.83
CA ALA A 463 -17.59 -11.03 -16.01
C ALA A 463 -18.64 -10.42 -16.95
N VAL A 464 -19.02 -9.15 -16.74
CA VAL A 464 -19.99 -8.43 -17.58
C VAL A 464 -19.51 -8.32 -19.02
N ARG A 465 -18.24 -7.95 -19.24
CA ARG A 465 -17.69 -7.82 -20.60
C ARG A 465 -17.73 -9.14 -21.38
N ASP A 466 -17.46 -10.25 -20.72
CA ASP A 466 -17.26 -11.54 -21.39
C ASP A 466 -18.50 -12.46 -21.35
N PHE A 467 -19.43 -12.21 -20.42
CA PHE A 467 -20.58 -13.06 -20.09
C PHE A 467 -21.85 -12.28 -19.68
N GLY A 468 -22.00 -11.02 -20.09
CA GLY A 468 -23.06 -10.11 -19.63
C GLY A 468 -24.50 -10.54 -19.95
N ASP A 469 -24.70 -11.52 -20.84
CA ASP A 469 -26.02 -12.07 -21.16
C ASP A 469 -26.50 -13.12 -20.12
N LEU A 470 -25.63 -13.57 -19.21
CA LEU A 470 -25.98 -14.53 -18.17
C LEU A 470 -26.70 -13.84 -17.01
N ALA A 471 -27.87 -14.37 -16.64
CA ALA A 471 -28.69 -13.83 -15.56
C ALA A 471 -27.92 -13.71 -14.23
N ASP A 472 -27.06 -14.68 -13.91
CA ASP A 472 -26.22 -14.66 -12.71
C ASP A 472 -25.22 -13.49 -12.68
N VAL A 473 -24.68 -13.10 -13.84
CA VAL A 473 -23.72 -11.98 -13.96
C VAL A 473 -24.45 -10.64 -13.84
N VAL A 474 -25.67 -10.55 -14.38
CA VAL A 474 -26.54 -9.37 -14.22
C VAL A 474 -26.90 -9.18 -12.74
N ASP A 475 -27.38 -10.22 -12.07
CA ASP A 475 -27.72 -10.18 -10.64
C ASP A 475 -26.51 -9.84 -9.76
N LEU A 476 -25.33 -10.42 -10.03
CA LEU A 476 -24.10 -10.05 -9.30
C LEU A 476 -23.77 -8.56 -9.44
N THR A 477 -24.02 -7.98 -10.62
CA THR A 477 -23.77 -6.55 -10.90
C THR A 477 -24.72 -5.67 -10.11
N GLU A 478 -26.00 -6.04 -10.04
CA GLU A 478 -27.02 -5.35 -9.24
C GLU A 478 -26.71 -5.42 -7.74
N GLN A 479 -26.29 -6.59 -7.25
CA GLN A 479 -25.86 -6.78 -5.86
C GLN A 479 -24.61 -5.94 -5.54
N LEU A 480 -23.63 -5.90 -6.45
CA LEU A 480 -22.44 -5.07 -6.28
C LEU A 480 -22.81 -3.58 -6.18
N ALA A 481 -23.69 -3.10 -7.05
CA ALA A 481 -24.17 -1.72 -7.03
C ALA A 481 -24.93 -1.37 -5.74
N THR A 482 -25.65 -2.35 -5.16
CA THR A 482 -26.41 -2.18 -3.91
C THR A 482 -25.52 -2.23 -2.67
N HIS A 483 -24.57 -3.16 -2.61
CA HIS A 483 -23.78 -3.45 -1.41
C HIS A 483 -22.44 -2.74 -1.35
N LEU A 484 -21.85 -2.42 -2.50
CA LEU A 484 -20.64 -1.62 -2.64
C LEU A 484 -20.89 -0.48 -3.63
N PRO A 485 -21.92 0.37 -3.38
CA PRO A 485 -22.26 1.47 -4.28
C PRO A 485 -21.02 2.31 -4.57
N GLU A 486 -20.93 2.85 -5.78
CA GLU A 486 -19.85 3.79 -6.12
C GLU A 486 -19.77 4.89 -5.08
N THR A 487 -20.89 5.26 -4.45
CA THR A 487 -20.97 6.22 -3.35
C THR A 487 -21.37 5.57 -2.03
N ALA A 488 -20.49 5.56 -1.04
CA ALA A 488 -20.89 5.20 0.33
C ALA A 488 -21.84 6.29 0.86
N GLU A 489 -23.11 5.95 1.07
CA GLU A 489 -24.08 6.80 1.77
C GLU A 489 -23.49 7.17 3.14
N ALA A 490 -23.29 8.47 3.34
CA ALA A 490 -22.86 9.00 4.62
C ALA A 490 -24.03 8.89 5.62
N VAL A 491 -23.86 8.04 6.63
CA VAL A 491 -24.63 8.10 7.89
C VAL A 491 -23.97 9.11 8.82
#